data_AF-R7UN08-F1
#
_entry.id   AF-R7UN08-F1
#
_cell.length_a   1.000
_cell.length_b   1.000
_cell.length_c   1.000
_cell.angle_alpha   90.00
_cell.angle_beta   90.00
_cell.angle_gamma   90.00
#
_symmetry.space_group_name_H-M   'P 1'
#
loop_
_entity.id
_entity.type
_entity.pdbx_description
1 polymer ?
#
loop_
_entity_poly.entity_id
_entity_poly.type
_entity_poly.pdbx_seq_one_letter_code
_entity_poly.pdbx_strand_id
1 'polypeptide(L)'
;LDNRYLSAEDSEFVQLVTSDINYFIKSSNFETVLLFPPIDDFHRLLIHKTTEEFSQLCSFSVGEGDNRRTAVCAQLLVLKSVKCDVHLKL
;
A
#
# COMPACT_ATOMS: atom_id res chain seq x y z
N LEU A 1 5.11 -0.58 14.76
CA LEU A 1 6.47 -1.15 14.57
C LEU A 1 6.90 -1.78 15.89
N ASP A 2 6.78 -3.10 15.99
CA ASP A 2 7.02 -3.83 17.24
C ASP A 2 8.52 -3.91 17.54
N ASN A 3 9.05 -2.95 18.31
CA ASN A 3 10.35 -2.96 19.00
C ASN A 3 11.61 -3.28 18.16
N ARG A 4 11.53 -3.36 16.82
CA ARG A 4 12.68 -3.41 15.93
C ARG A 4 13.08 -1.99 15.57
N TYR A 5 14.33 -1.64 15.86
CA TYR A 5 14.91 -0.39 15.42
C TYR A 5 15.02 -0.41 13.90
N LEU A 6 14.42 0.57 13.22
CA LEU A 6 14.62 0.77 11.79
C LEU A 6 16.06 1.26 11.57
N SER A 7 16.71 0.77 10.50
CA SER A 7 17.95 1.39 10.05
C SER A 7 17.67 2.79 9.48
N ALA A 8 18.73 3.57 9.24
CA ALA A 8 18.59 4.87 8.58
C ALA A 8 17.97 4.73 7.18
N GLU A 9 18.35 3.68 6.46
CA GLU A 9 17.83 3.35 5.12
C GLU A 9 16.34 3.01 5.18
N ASP A 10 15.92 2.16 6.13
CA ASP A 10 14.51 1.80 6.28
C ASP A 10 13.65 3.01 6.68
N SER A 11 14.21 3.91 7.50
CA SER A 11 13.54 5.15 7.90
C SER A 11 13.35 6.10 6.71
N GLU A 12 14.38 6.25 5.88
CA GLU A 12 14.29 7.01 4.63
C GLU A 12 13.27 6.40 3.67
N PHE A 13 13.27 5.07 3.53
CA PHE A 13 12.27 4.36 2.74
C PHE A 13 10.84 4.65 3.22
N VAL A 14 10.60 4.59 4.54
CA VAL A 14 9.29 4.93 5.13
C VAL A 14 8.91 6.39 4.82
N GLN A 15 9.84 7.33 4.85
CA GLN A 15 9.57 8.73 4.50
C GLN A 15 9.21 8.91 3.02
N LEU A 16 9.88 8.19 2.12
CA LEU A 16 9.57 8.19 0.69
C LEU A 16 8.18 7.61 0.42
N VAL A 17 7.87 6.44 0.99
CA VAL A 17 6.53 5.82 0.89
C VAL A 17 5.46 6.75 1.45
N THR A 18 5.71 7.39 2.58
CA THR A 18 4.79 8.37 3.18
C THR A 18 4.54 9.55 2.24
N SER A 19 5.59 10.03 1.55
CA SER A 19 5.49 11.12 0.58
C SER A 19 4.67 10.72 -0.64
N ASP A 20 4.90 9.52 -1.18
CA ASP A 20 4.15 8.98 -2.33
C ASP A 20 2.67 8.79 -1.99
N ILE A 21 2.35 8.27 -0.79
CA ILE A 21 0.96 8.13 -0.34
C ILE A 21 0.29 9.50 -0.20
N ASN A 22 0.97 10.49 0.38
CA ASN A 22 0.44 11.85 0.48
C ASN A 22 0.21 12.48 -0.90
N TYR A 23 1.12 12.26 -1.85
CA TYR A 23 0.94 12.72 -3.22
C TYR A 23 -0.26 12.04 -3.90
N PHE A 24 -0.37 10.72 -3.73
CA PHE A 24 -1.50 9.94 -4.24
C PHE A 24 -2.84 10.44 -3.68
N ILE A 25 -2.95 10.69 -2.38
CA ILE A 25 -4.15 11.25 -1.76
C ILE A 25 -4.50 12.62 -2.35
N LYS A 26 -3.51 13.47 -2.60
CA LYS A 26 -3.72 14.84 -3.14
C LYS A 26 -4.09 14.84 -4.63
N SER A 27 -3.57 13.89 -5.40
CA SER A 27 -3.70 13.84 -6.86
C SER A 27 -4.82 12.91 -7.34
N SER A 28 -5.28 11.99 -6.50
CA SER A 28 -6.28 10.98 -6.86
C SER A 28 -7.68 11.42 -6.46
N ASN A 29 -8.66 11.14 -7.32
CA ASN A 29 -10.08 11.16 -6.97
C ASN A 29 -10.53 9.87 -6.27
N PHE A 30 -9.58 9.09 -5.72
CA PHE A 30 -9.80 7.79 -5.08
C PHE A 30 -10.36 6.70 -6.01
N GLU A 31 -10.12 6.83 -7.32
CA GLU A 31 -10.53 5.87 -8.36
C GLU A 31 -9.34 5.09 -8.95
N THR A 32 -8.13 5.43 -8.53
CA THR A 32 -6.88 4.82 -9.01
C THR A 32 -6.17 4.07 -7.88
N VAL A 33 -5.14 3.30 -8.23
CA VAL A 33 -4.29 2.56 -7.29
C VAL A 33 -2.86 3.08 -7.38
N LEU A 34 -2.19 3.21 -6.24
CA LEU A 34 -0.74 3.42 -6.16
C LEU A 34 -0.07 2.06 -6.09
N LEU A 35 0.76 1.72 -7.08
CA LEU A 35 1.36 0.39 -7.21
C LEU A 35 2.89 0.47 -7.11
N PHE A 36 3.42 0.02 -5.98
CA PHE A 36 4.86 -0.02 -5.72
C PHE A 36 5.56 -1.08 -6.58
N PRO A 37 6.85 -0.93 -6.91
CA PRO A 37 7.62 -1.97 -7.59
C PRO A 37 7.72 -3.27 -6.76
N PRO A 38 8.10 -4.40 -7.37
CA PRO A 38 8.43 -5.60 -6.60
C PRO A 38 9.64 -5.34 -5.72
N ILE A 39 9.51 -5.62 -4.42
CA ILE A 39 10.53 -5.44 -3.40
C ILE A 39 10.46 -6.61 -2.40
N ASP A 40 11.45 -6.74 -1.53
CA ASP A 40 11.47 -7.82 -0.54
C ASP A 40 10.31 -7.76 0.46
N ASP A 41 10.15 -8.82 1.24
CA ASP A 41 9.04 -8.95 2.20
C ASP A 41 9.08 -7.89 3.31
N PHE A 42 10.28 -7.43 3.70
CA PHE A 42 10.43 -6.48 4.78
C PHE A 42 9.98 -5.08 4.35
N HIS A 43 10.42 -4.60 3.19
CA HIS A 43 9.96 -3.31 2.67
C HIS A 43 8.47 -3.33 2.31
N ARG A 44 7.92 -4.47 1.86
CA ARG A 44 6.47 -4.62 1.69
C ARG A 44 5.72 -4.47 3.01
N LEU A 45 6.22 -5.08 4.09
CA LEU A 45 5.66 -4.90 5.42
C LEU A 45 5.71 -3.42 5.83
N LEU A 46 6.80 -2.70 5.54
CA LEU A 46 6.89 -1.26 5.81
C LEU A 46 5.82 -0.48 5.03
N ILE A 47 5.61 -0.75 3.73
CA ILE A 47 4.52 -0.12 2.97
C ILE A 47 3.16 -0.37 3.62
N HIS A 48 2.87 -1.62 4.00
CA HIS A 48 1.61 -1.96 4.67
C HIS A 48 1.44 -1.17 5.97
N LYS A 49 2.48 -1.14 6.82
CA LYS A 49 2.47 -0.41 8.10
C LYS A 49 2.34 1.10 7.92
N THR A 50 3.05 1.68 6.96
CA THR A 50 2.90 3.11 6.63
C THR A 50 1.49 3.41 6.13
N THR A 51 0.87 2.50 5.36
CA THR A 51 -0.50 2.67 4.88
C THR A 51 -1.53 2.61 6.01
N GLU A 52 -1.31 1.79 7.05
CA GLU A 52 -2.20 1.68 8.22
C GLU A 52 -2.39 3.03 8.96
N GLU A 53 -1.43 3.93 8.88
CA GLU A 53 -1.52 5.29 9.45
C GLU A 53 -2.53 6.20 8.70
N PHE A 54 -2.96 5.80 7.50
CA PHE A 54 -3.94 6.52 6.67
C PHE A 54 -5.29 5.79 6.66
N SER A 55 -6.17 6.17 7.60
CA SER A 55 -7.45 5.47 7.86
C SER A 55 -8.42 5.35 6.68
N GLN A 56 -8.23 6.11 5.61
CA GLN A 56 -9.03 6.06 4.37
C GLN A 56 -8.49 5.08 3.31
N LEU A 57 -7.29 4.53 3.52
CA LEU A 57 -6.59 3.68 2.58
C LEU A 57 -6.54 2.23 3.05
N CYS A 58 -6.33 1.33 2.11
CA CYS A 58 -5.94 -0.06 2.36
C CYS A 58 -4.80 -0.45 1.44
N SER A 59 -4.11 -1.53 1.80
CA SER A 59 -3.01 -2.09 1.04
C SER A 59 -3.14 -3.60 0.88
N PHE A 60 -2.72 -4.12 -0.26
CA PHE A 60 -2.71 -5.56 -0.55
C PHE A 60 -1.58 -5.89 -1.52
N SER A 61 -1.05 -7.11 -1.42
CA SER A 61 -0.04 -7.60 -2.37
C SER A 61 -0.72 -8.21 -3.60
N VAL A 62 -0.21 -7.90 -4.79
CA VAL A 62 -0.67 -8.45 -6.07
C VAL A 62 0.47 -9.12 -6.82
N GLY A 63 0.19 -10.21 -7.52
CA GLY A 63 1.20 -11.02 -8.20
C GLY A 63 1.91 -12.02 -7.28
N GLU A 64 2.84 -12.77 -7.85
CA GLU A 64 3.52 -13.91 -7.20
C GLU A 64 5.05 -13.84 -7.39
N GLY A 65 5.79 -14.49 -6.48
CA GLY A 65 7.25 -14.56 -6.53
C GLY A 65 7.92 -13.19 -6.65
N ASP A 66 8.92 -13.11 -7.52
CA ASP A 66 9.71 -11.89 -7.78
C ASP A 66 8.91 -10.76 -8.45
N ASN A 67 7.71 -11.06 -8.97
CA ASN A 67 6.82 -10.06 -9.57
C ASN A 67 5.75 -9.56 -8.58
N ARG A 68 5.82 -9.97 -7.31
CA ARG A 68 4.85 -9.60 -6.29
C ARG A 68 5.05 -8.15 -5.85
N ARG A 69 4.00 -7.35 -6.00
CA ARG A 69 3.97 -5.89 -5.77
C ARG A 69 2.98 -5.55 -4.66
N THR A 70 3.11 -4.35 -4.07
CA THR A 70 2.13 -3.84 -3.10
C THR A 70 1.30 -2.73 -3.74
N ALA A 71 -0.02 -2.89 -3.71
CA ALA A 71 -0.98 -1.88 -4.11
C ALA A 71 -1.51 -1.14 -2.88
N VAL A 72 -1.71 0.17 -3.00
CA VAL A 72 -2.38 1.04 -2.04
C VAL A 72 -3.54 1.73 -2.74
N CYS A 73 -4.73 1.73 -2.15
CA CYS A 73 -5.90 2.38 -2.73
C CYS A 73 -6.90 2.82 -1.66
N ALA A 74 -7.95 3.52 -2.07
CA ALA A 74 -9.03 3.90 -1.17
C ALA A 74 -9.83 2.68 -0.71
N GLN A 75 -10.14 2.60 0.59
CA GLN A 75 -11.02 1.54 1.11
C GLN A 75 -12.37 1.54 0.40
N LEU A 76 -12.89 2.72 0.06
CA LEU A 76 -14.15 2.85 -0.68
C LEU A 76 -14.08 2.22 -2.07
N LEU A 77 -12.92 2.22 -2.74
CA LEU A 77 -12.75 1.59 -4.04
C LEU A 77 -12.88 0.06 -3.94
N VAL A 78 -12.30 -0.54 -2.90
CA VAL A 78 -12.46 -1.97 -2.61
C VAL A 78 -13.91 -2.29 -2.26
N LEU A 79 -14.57 -1.47 -1.43
CA LEU A 79 -15.99 -1.67 -1.10
C LEU A 79 -16.91 -1.51 -2.32
N LYS A 80 -16.63 -0.57 -3.22
CA LYS A 80 -17.33 -0.44 -4.50
C LYS A 80 -17.12 -1.68 -5.35
N SER A 81 -15.88 -2.16 -5.45
CA SER A 81 -15.55 -3.36 -6.22
C SER A 81 -16.25 -4.59 -5.63
N VAL A 82 -16.23 -4.81 -4.31
CA VAL A 82 -16.94 -5.93 -3.66
C VAL A 82 -18.47 -5.81 -3.79
N LYS A 83 -19.01 -4.59 -3.78
CA LYS A 83 -20.46 -4.37 -4.01
C LYS A 83 -20.86 -4.56 -5.47
N CYS A 84 -19.97 -4.29 -6.41
CA CYS A 84 -20.16 -4.55 -7.83
C CYS A 84 -19.86 -6.01 -8.21
N ASP A 85 -18.96 -6.68 -7.48
CA ASP A 85 -18.47 -8.04 -7.73
C ASP A 85 -18.90 -9.03 -6.64
N VAL A 86 -20.00 -9.71 -6.92
CA VAL A 86 -20.23 -11.12 -6.52
C VAL A 86 -19.17 -12.05 -7.18
N HIS A 87 -17.97 -11.55 -7.52
CA HIS A 87 -16.97 -12.27 -8.31
C HIS A 87 -15.53 -11.73 -8.22
N LEU A 88 -15.04 -11.35 -7.04
CA LEU A 88 -13.59 -11.25 -6.83
C LEU A 88 -13.22 -12.06 -5.58
N LYS A 89 -12.72 -13.28 -5.82
CA LYS A 89 -11.90 -13.97 -4.82
C LYS A 89 -10.54 -13.28 -4.79
N LEU A 90 -10.25 -12.69 -3.64
CA LEU A 90 -8.93 -12.23 -3.22
C LEU A 90 -7.88 -13.33 -3.34
#